data_AF-A0A7C1EW46-F1
#
_entry.id   AF-A0A7C1EW46-F1
#
_cell.length_a   1.000
_cell.length_b   1.000
_cell.length_c   1.000
_cell.angle_alpha   90.00
_cell.angle_beta   90.00
_cell.angle_gamma   90.00
#
_symmetry.space_group_name_H-M   'P 1'
#
loop_
_entity.id
_entity.type
_entity.pdbx_description
1 polymer ?
#
loop_
_entity_poly.entity_id
_entity_poly.type
_entity_poly.pdbx_seq_one_letter_code
_entity_poly.pdbx_strand_id
1 'polypeptide(L)'
;MGGPRRFGECDCVFSFRAGAGHSRRGHSGVWVELMKRHPALEDLSRDHQQFLLHARGLRWALEGNPHAQPLPVEVTRLMEFWESAGASHFIEEESILVPTCEQATVDLATFTRKLLRDHSWLRARIERLKEDLDPKAIAEYAQYLHDHIRFEERVIFEGLQTALSEAELQALGRRLQAARTQRSAF
;
A
#
# COMPACT_ATOMS: atom_id res chain seq x y z
N MET A 1 -36.13 15.00 49.68
CA MET A 1 -36.16 16.26 50.43
C MET A 1 -34.73 16.73 50.65
N GLY A 2 -34.46 18.02 50.47
CA GLY A 2 -33.14 18.62 50.69
C GLY A 2 -32.45 19.07 49.42
N GLY A 3 -32.88 20.22 48.89
CA GLY A 3 -32.23 20.95 47.81
C GLY A 3 -30.90 21.62 48.23
N PRO A 4 -30.43 22.61 47.44
CA PRO A 4 -29.03 22.71 47.01
C PRO A 4 -28.18 23.63 47.90
N ARG A 5 -26.86 23.47 47.85
CA ARG A 5 -25.92 24.52 48.29
C ARG A 5 -25.29 25.20 47.09
N ARG A 6 -25.63 26.48 46.91
CA ARG A 6 -24.92 27.45 46.08
C ARG A 6 -24.14 28.42 46.99
N PHE A 7 -23.20 29.11 46.34
CA PHE A 7 -22.59 30.40 46.62
C PHE A 7 -21.31 30.43 47.46
N GLY A 8 -20.32 31.05 46.82
CA GLY A 8 -18.99 31.40 47.28
C GLY A 8 -18.35 32.23 46.17
N GLU A 9 -18.86 33.46 46.01
CA GLU A 9 -18.30 34.52 45.17
C GLU A 9 -16.86 34.81 45.55
N CYS A 10 -16.01 35.06 44.55
CA CYS A 10 -14.82 35.86 44.68
C CYS A 10 -14.75 36.77 43.46
N ASP A 11 -15.44 37.90 43.56
CA ASP A 11 -15.24 39.06 42.71
C ASP A 11 -13.85 39.65 43.00
N CYS A 12 -13.00 39.68 41.98
CA CYS A 12 -11.85 40.57 41.95
C CYS A 12 -11.89 41.31 40.61
N VAL A 13 -12.64 42.40 40.61
CA VAL A 13 -12.69 43.40 39.55
C VAL A 13 -11.42 44.24 39.65
N PHE A 14 -10.51 44.19 38.67
CA PHE A 14 -9.67 45.36 38.37
C PHE A 14 -9.14 45.36 36.93
N SER A 15 -9.53 46.42 36.23
CA SER A 15 -8.92 47.09 35.07
C SER A 15 -8.76 46.39 33.72
N PHE A 16 -9.65 46.87 32.85
CA PHE A 16 -9.55 46.99 31.40
C PHE A 16 -8.23 47.65 30.94
N ARG A 17 -7.50 46.98 30.04
CA ARG A 17 -6.68 47.63 29.00
C ARG A 17 -6.83 46.87 27.70
N ALA A 18 -7.33 47.58 26.69
CA ALA A 18 -7.49 47.11 25.33
C ALA A 18 -6.12 46.78 24.70
N GLY A 19 -5.99 45.56 24.16
CA GLY A 19 -4.89 45.13 23.32
C GLY A 19 -5.46 44.50 22.06
N ALA A 20 -5.06 45.06 20.92
CA ALA A 20 -5.63 44.80 19.61
C ALA A 20 -5.34 43.38 19.07
N GLY A 21 -6.37 42.83 18.42
CA GLY A 21 -6.37 41.85 17.32
C GLY A 21 -5.17 40.92 17.09
N HIS A 22 -5.42 39.62 17.22
CA HIS A 22 -5.28 38.70 16.08
C HIS A 22 -5.99 37.37 16.37
N SER A 23 -7.19 37.21 15.81
CA SER A 23 -7.81 35.89 15.64
C SER A 23 -7.05 35.16 14.53
N ARG A 24 -6.25 34.15 14.88
CA ARG A 24 -5.88 33.09 13.94
C ARG A 24 -6.27 31.75 14.55
N ARG A 25 -7.41 31.25 14.09
CA ARG A 25 -7.76 29.83 14.17
C ARG A 25 -6.73 29.07 13.33
N GLY A 26 -5.79 28.41 14.00
CA GLY A 26 -4.97 27.40 13.36
C GLY A 26 -5.76 26.10 13.33
N HIS A 27 -6.36 25.79 12.18
CA HIS A 27 -6.80 24.44 11.89
C HIS A 27 -5.57 23.53 11.99
N SER A 28 -5.58 22.59 12.94
CA SER A 28 -4.68 21.43 12.93
C SER A 28 -5.06 20.59 11.71
N GLY A 29 -4.55 20.99 10.55
CA GLY A 29 -4.49 20.14 9.38
C GLY A 29 -3.64 18.94 9.76
N VAL A 30 -4.27 17.81 10.00
CA VAL A 30 -3.61 16.52 9.94
C VAL A 30 -3.11 16.42 8.51
N TRP A 31 -1.87 16.82 8.28
CA TRP A 31 -1.14 16.39 7.12
C TRP A 31 -1.08 14.87 7.26
N VAL A 32 -1.98 14.16 6.57
CA VAL A 32 -1.67 12.80 6.18
C VAL A 32 -0.43 12.97 5.34
N GLU A 33 0.72 12.80 5.97
CA GLU A 33 2.00 12.77 5.30
C GLU A 33 1.79 11.76 4.17
N LEU A 34 1.71 12.26 2.94
CA LEU A 34 1.72 11.42 1.75
C LEU A 34 3.05 10.68 1.88
N MET A 35 2.99 9.46 2.41
CA MET A 35 4.15 8.64 2.76
C MET A 35 4.92 8.40 1.47
N LYS A 36 5.86 9.30 1.17
CA LYS A 36 6.75 9.16 0.04
C LYS A 36 7.54 7.90 0.28
N ARG A 37 7.52 7.02 -0.71
CA ARG A 37 8.33 5.81 -0.66
C ARG A 37 9.78 6.21 -0.69
N HIS A 38 10.57 5.56 0.15
CA HIS A 38 12.01 5.68 0.09
C HIS A 38 12.46 5.24 -1.31
N PRO A 39 13.46 5.92 -1.93
CA PRO A 39 13.91 5.59 -3.29
C PRO A 39 14.22 4.10 -3.52
N ALA A 40 14.66 3.39 -2.48
CA ALA A 40 14.89 1.95 -2.51
C ALA A 40 13.66 1.09 -2.84
N LEU A 41 12.45 1.57 -2.55
CA LEU A 41 11.18 0.83 -2.69
C LEU A 41 10.30 1.39 -3.82
N GLU A 42 10.60 2.58 -4.35
CA GLU A 42 9.78 3.22 -5.40
C GLU A 42 9.60 2.33 -6.63
N ASP A 43 10.62 1.53 -6.93
CA ASP A 43 10.67 0.65 -8.07
C ASP A 43 9.64 -0.48 -7.95
N LEU A 44 9.51 -1.08 -6.76
CA LEU A 44 8.45 -2.05 -6.46
C LEU A 44 7.08 -1.36 -6.45
N SER A 45 6.99 -0.15 -5.89
CA SER A 45 5.74 0.63 -5.93
C SER A 45 5.28 0.99 -7.34
N ARG A 46 6.19 1.18 -8.31
CA ARG A 46 5.84 1.39 -9.71
C ARG A 46 5.20 0.14 -10.31
N ASP A 47 5.72 -1.04 -9.99
CA ASP A 47 5.11 -2.31 -10.42
C ASP A 47 3.74 -2.50 -9.77
N HIS A 48 3.61 -2.22 -8.47
CA HIS A 48 2.34 -2.21 -7.75
C HIS A 48 1.29 -1.32 -8.43
N GLN A 49 1.68 -0.13 -8.90
CA GLN A 49 0.77 0.73 -9.64
C GLN A 49 0.25 0.05 -10.91
N GLN A 50 1.09 -0.67 -11.67
CA GLN A 50 0.64 -1.42 -12.85
C GLN A 50 -0.35 -2.53 -12.46
N PHE A 51 -0.04 -3.34 -11.45
CA PHE A 51 -0.98 -4.35 -10.95
C PHE A 51 -2.33 -3.74 -10.55
N LEU A 52 -2.33 -2.60 -9.85
CA LEU A 52 -3.55 -1.90 -9.45
C LEU A 52 -4.35 -1.37 -10.64
N LEU A 53 -3.69 -0.96 -11.74
CA LEU A 53 -4.36 -0.59 -12.99
C LEU A 53 -5.07 -1.80 -13.59
N HIS A 54 -4.43 -2.97 -13.66
CA HIS A 54 -5.05 -4.19 -14.16
C HIS A 54 -6.21 -4.66 -13.28
N ALA A 55 -6.03 -4.71 -11.95
CA ALA A 55 -7.09 -5.05 -11.02
C ALA A 55 -8.31 -4.12 -11.15
N ARG A 56 -8.07 -2.82 -11.39
CA ARG A 56 -9.13 -1.84 -11.64
C ARG A 56 -9.82 -2.06 -12.99
N GLY A 57 -9.05 -2.34 -14.05
CA GLY A 57 -9.60 -2.65 -15.37
C GLY A 57 -10.57 -3.84 -15.32
N LEU A 58 -10.19 -4.92 -14.64
CA LEU A 58 -11.05 -6.08 -14.41
C LEU A 58 -12.35 -5.71 -13.70
N ARG A 59 -12.28 -4.98 -12.57
CA ARG A 59 -13.49 -4.55 -11.85
C ARG A 59 -14.39 -3.68 -12.70
N TRP A 60 -13.83 -2.71 -13.41
CA TRP A 60 -14.58 -1.82 -14.28
C TRP A 60 -15.26 -2.57 -15.43
N ALA A 61 -14.61 -3.57 -16.02
CA ALA A 61 -15.21 -4.41 -17.05
C ALA A 61 -16.41 -5.21 -16.50
N LEU A 62 -16.29 -5.77 -15.29
CA LEU A 62 -17.37 -6.48 -14.61
C LEU A 62 -18.56 -5.56 -14.25
N GLU A 63 -18.28 -4.30 -13.95
CA GLU A 63 -19.27 -3.28 -13.62
C GLU A 63 -19.92 -2.63 -14.86
N GLY A 64 -19.48 -2.97 -16.07
CA GLY A 64 -19.96 -2.36 -17.31
C GLY A 64 -19.56 -0.90 -17.48
N ASN A 65 -18.43 -0.50 -16.90
CA ASN A 65 -17.92 0.87 -16.99
C ASN A 65 -17.53 1.21 -18.45
N PRO A 66 -17.99 2.35 -19.01
CA PRO A 66 -17.74 2.70 -20.41
C PRO A 66 -16.26 2.97 -20.74
N HIS A 67 -15.41 3.14 -19.73
CA HIS A 67 -13.97 3.33 -19.91
C HIS A 67 -13.17 2.03 -19.85
N ALA A 68 -13.79 0.90 -19.48
CA ALA A 68 -13.16 -0.41 -19.49
C ALA A 68 -13.10 -0.99 -20.91
N GLN A 69 -12.09 -1.81 -21.18
CA GLN A 69 -12.19 -2.74 -22.30
C GLN A 69 -13.13 -3.89 -21.96
N PRO A 70 -13.59 -4.66 -22.96
CA PRO A 70 -14.32 -5.90 -22.71
C PRO A 70 -13.53 -6.83 -21.78
N LEU A 71 -14.20 -7.55 -20.88
CA LEU A 71 -13.57 -8.40 -19.87
C LEU A 71 -12.50 -9.37 -20.43
N PRO A 72 -12.70 -10.05 -21.58
CA PRO A 72 -11.65 -10.91 -22.17
C PRO A 72 -10.36 -10.15 -22.53
N VAL A 73 -10.47 -8.87 -22.90
CA VAL A 73 -9.33 -8.01 -23.24
C VAL A 73 -8.58 -7.60 -21.98
N GLU A 74 -9.30 -7.24 -20.90
CA GLU A 74 -8.66 -6.91 -19.62
C GLU A 74 -7.94 -8.12 -19.01
N VAL A 75 -8.51 -9.32 -19.11
CA VAL A 75 -7.84 -10.57 -18.70
C VAL A 75 -6.59 -10.83 -19.53
N THR A 76 -6.67 -10.69 -20.86
CA THR A 76 -5.50 -10.85 -21.75
C THR A 76 -4.38 -9.88 -21.37
N ARG A 77 -4.70 -8.59 -21.14
CA ARG A 77 -3.72 -7.58 -20.73
C ARG A 77 -3.06 -7.89 -19.38
N LEU A 78 -3.84 -8.42 -18.42
CA LEU A 78 -3.28 -8.88 -17.15
C LEU A 78 -2.30 -10.04 -17.37
N MET A 79 -2.60 -11.00 -18.26
CA MET A 79 -1.67 -12.11 -18.56
C MET A 79 -0.38 -11.60 -19.21
N GLU A 80 -0.48 -10.70 -20.19
CA GLU A 80 0.67 -10.11 -20.86
C GLU A 80 1.58 -9.35 -19.86
N PHE A 81 0.96 -8.58 -18.95
CA PHE A 81 1.69 -7.94 -17.87
C PHE A 81 2.31 -8.94 -16.90
N TRP A 82 1.59 -10.00 -16.56
CA TRP A 82 2.10 -11.04 -15.65
C TRP A 82 3.33 -11.74 -16.21
N GLU A 83 3.28 -12.16 -17.47
CA GLU A 83 4.37 -12.81 -18.18
C GLU A 83 5.59 -11.89 -18.33
N SER A 84 5.36 -10.60 -18.60
CA SER A 84 6.45 -9.64 -18.84
C SER A 84 7.07 -9.06 -17.56
N ALA A 85 6.29 -8.88 -16.49
CA ALA A 85 6.72 -8.17 -15.28
C ALA A 85 6.14 -8.70 -13.97
N GLY A 86 4.88 -9.14 -13.96
CA GLY A 86 4.21 -9.49 -12.70
C GLY A 86 4.82 -10.69 -11.97
N ALA A 87 5.17 -11.75 -12.70
CA ALA A 87 5.77 -12.93 -12.09
C ALA A 87 7.16 -12.64 -11.48
N SER A 88 7.96 -11.81 -12.15
CA SER A 88 9.30 -11.45 -11.71
C SER A 88 9.30 -10.48 -10.54
N HIS A 89 8.30 -9.59 -10.45
CA HIS A 89 8.07 -8.75 -9.27
C HIS A 89 7.95 -9.60 -7.98
N PHE A 90 7.13 -10.66 -7.98
CA PHE A 90 7.02 -11.54 -6.81
C PHE A 90 8.34 -12.24 -6.49
N ILE A 91 9.12 -12.62 -7.49
CA ILE A 91 10.44 -13.25 -7.25
C ILE A 91 11.38 -12.27 -6.56
N GLU A 92 11.38 -10.99 -6.95
CA GLU A 92 12.19 -9.94 -6.28
C GLU A 92 11.81 -9.81 -4.81
N GLU A 93 10.51 -9.74 -4.52
CA GLU A 93 10.01 -9.61 -3.15
C GLU A 93 10.37 -10.85 -2.32
N GLU A 94 10.15 -12.04 -2.85
CA GLU A 94 10.43 -13.29 -2.13
C GLU A 94 11.92 -13.52 -1.89
N SER A 95 12.78 -13.15 -2.84
CA SER A 95 14.22 -13.40 -2.75
C SER A 95 14.99 -12.30 -2.01
N ILE A 96 14.45 -11.08 -1.94
CA ILE A 96 15.15 -9.93 -1.38
C ILE A 96 14.35 -9.29 -0.24
N LEU A 97 13.09 -8.95 -0.46
CA LEU A 97 12.28 -8.21 0.51
C LEU A 97 11.91 -9.06 1.72
N VAL A 98 11.49 -10.32 1.50
CA VAL A 98 11.12 -11.27 2.56
C VAL A 98 12.30 -11.53 3.52
N PRO A 99 13.51 -11.92 3.06
CA PRO A 99 14.66 -12.08 3.95
C PRO A 99 15.03 -10.80 4.69
N THR A 100 14.85 -9.64 4.06
CA THR A 100 15.11 -8.34 4.70
C THR A 100 14.11 -8.05 5.82
N CYS A 101 12.83 -8.35 5.61
CA CYS A 101 11.80 -8.25 6.65
C CYS A 101 12.09 -9.18 7.84
N GLU A 102 12.49 -10.42 7.56
CA GLU A 102 12.81 -11.42 8.59
C GLU A 102 14.00 -11.03 9.47
N GLN A 103 14.95 -10.28 8.90
CA GLN A 103 16.12 -9.79 9.61
C GLN A 103 15.89 -8.44 10.32
N ALA A 104 14.94 -7.64 9.84
CA ALA A 104 14.70 -6.29 10.35
C ALA A 104 14.02 -6.30 11.74
N THR A 105 12.84 -6.93 11.86
CA THR A 105 12.10 -7.00 13.13
C THR A 105 11.28 -8.27 13.23
N VAL A 106 10.96 -8.69 14.47
CA VAL A 106 10.06 -9.83 14.72
C VAL A 106 8.68 -9.58 14.11
N ASP A 107 8.14 -8.36 14.24
CA ASP A 107 6.83 -8.02 13.69
C ASP A 107 6.81 -8.16 12.16
N LEU A 108 7.82 -7.63 11.46
CA LEU A 108 7.95 -7.78 10.00
C LEU A 108 8.11 -9.24 9.59
N ALA A 109 8.88 -10.02 10.33
CA ALA A 109 9.02 -11.47 10.09
C ALA A 109 7.68 -12.20 10.18
N THR A 110 6.75 -11.78 11.05
CA THR A 110 5.42 -12.43 11.12
C THR A 110 4.57 -12.20 9.87
N PHE A 111 4.77 -11.07 9.18
CA PHE A 111 4.02 -10.68 8.00
C PHE A 111 4.48 -11.38 6.71
N THR A 112 5.73 -11.87 6.65
CA THR A 112 6.24 -12.55 5.44
C THR A 112 5.48 -13.82 5.09
N ARG A 113 4.99 -14.56 6.09
CA ARG A 113 4.14 -15.73 5.85
C ARG A 113 2.83 -15.38 5.14
N LYS A 114 2.24 -14.22 5.46
CA LYS A 114 1.06 -13.72 4.76
C LYS A 114 1.42 -13.35 3.31
N LEU A 115 2.50 -12.59 3.12
CA LEU A 115 2.99 -12.21 1.78
C LEU A 115 3.17 -13.43 0.88
N LEU A 116 3.95 -14.42 1.33
CA LEU A 116 4.24 -15.65 0.56
C LEU A 116 2.98 -16.47 0.23
N ARG A 117 2.05 -16.57 1.20
CA ARG A 117 0.78 -17.26 0.97
C ARG A 117 -0.06 -16.52 -0.07
N ASP A 118 -0.13 -15.20 0.03
CA ASP A 118 -0.89 -14.37 -0.89
C ASP A 118 -0.29 -14.46 -2.32
N HIS A 119 1.04 -14.46 -2.46
CA HIS A 119 1.72 -14.73 -3.74
C HIS A 119 1.36 -16.10 -4.31
N SER A 120 1.48 -17.15 -3.50
CA SER A 120 1.14 -18.52 -3.92
C SER A 120 -0.30 -18.61 -4.43
N TRP A 121 -1.25 -17.97 -3.73
CA TRP A 121 -2.64 -17.92 -4.16
C TRP A 121 -2.79 -17.17 -5.48
N LEU A 122 -2.20 -15.98 -5.62
CA LEU A 122 -2.27 -15.18 -6.85
C LEU A 122 -1.71 -15.94 -8.05
N ARG A 123 -0.51 -16.54 -7.95
CA ARG A 123 0.05 -17.36 -9.04
C ARG A 123 -0.85 -18.52 -9.43
N ALA A 124 -1.44 -19.20 -8.45
CA ALA A 124 -2.26 -20.37 -8.71
C ALA A 124 -3.62 -20.05 -9.35
N ARG A 125 -4.07 -18.79 -9.31
CA ARG A 125 -5.36 -18.38 -9.88
C ARG A 125 -5.22 -17.69 -11.22
N ILE A 126 -4.12 -16.99 -11.45
CA ILE A 126 -4.01 -16.12 -12.61
C ILE A 126 -4.20 -16.88 -13.94
N GLU A 127 -3.58 -18.05 -14.10
CA GLU A 127 -3.72 -18.89 -15.30
C GLU A 127 -5.17 -19.33 -15.55
N ARG A 128 -5.91 -19.61 -14.47
CA ARG A 128 -7.30 -20.09 -14.57
C ARG A 128 -8.25 -19.02 -15.09
N LEU A 129 -7.92 -17.73 -14.91
CA LEU A 129 -8.77 -16.63 -15.38
C LEU A 129 -8.89 -16.62 -16.91
N LYS A 130 -7.90 -17.15 -17.63
CA LYS A 130 -7.93 -17.25 -19.10
C LYS A 130 -8.72 -18.46 -19.58
N GLU A 131 -8.68 -19.56 -18.83
CA GLU A 131 -9.39 -20.80 -19.15
C GLU A 131 -10.89 -20.66 -18.92
N ASP A 132 -11.28 -19.96 -17.85
CA ASP A 132 -12.67 -19.73 -17.47
C ASP A 132 -12.87 -18.27 -17.06
N LEU A 133 -13.61 -17.52 -17.89
CA LEU A 133 -13.95 -16.12 -17.64
C LEU A 133 -15.11 -15.99 -16.64
N ASP A 134 -15.08 -16.77 -15.55
CA ASP A 134 -16.06 -16.67 -14.46
C ASP A 134 -15.97 -15.28 -13.81
N PRO A 135 -17.03 -14.44 -13.92
CA PRO A 135 -17.05 -13.10 -13.35
C PRO A 135 -16.72 -13.09 -11.85
N LYS A 136 -17.13 -14.12 -11.11
CA LYS A 136 -16.89 -14.20 -9.67
C LYS A 136 -15.43 -14.46 -9.36
N ALA A 137 -14.81 -15.45 -10.00
CA ALA A 137 -13.38 -15.73 -9.83
C ALA A 137 -12.51 -14.52 -10.21
N ILE A 138 -12.85 -13.80 -11.28
CA ILE A 138 -12.12 -12.59 -11.69
C ILE A 138 -12.29 -11.46 -10.66
N ALA A 139 -13.50 -11.25 -10.14
CA ALA A 139 -13.75 -10.26 -9.09
C ALA A 139 -12.94 -10.56 -7.83
N GLU A 140 -12.94 -11.83 -7.39
CA GLU A 140 -12.17 -12.29 -6.23
C GLU A 140 -10.67 -12.07 -6.44
N TYR A 141 -10.13 -12.42 -7.61
CA TYR A 141 -8.73 -12.19 -7.94
C TYR A 141 -8.36 -10.71 -7.90
N ALA A 142 -9.17 -9.86 -8.56
CA ALA A 142 -8.91 -8.42 -8.64
C ALA A 142 -8.96 -7.74 -7.26
N GLN A 143 -9.88 -8.18 -6.39
CA GLN A 143 -9.97 -7.68 -5.02
C GLN A 143 -8.79 -8.16 -4.17
N TYR A 144 -8.44 -9.45 -4.26
CA TYR A 144 -7.35 -10.04 -3.50
C TYR A 144 -6.00 -9.40 -3.86
N LEU A 145 -5.72 -9.21 -5.15
CA LEU A 145 -4.52 -8.52 -5.63
C LEU A 145 -4.46 -7.07 -5.12
N HIS A 146 -5.58 -6.35 -5.16
CA HIS A 146 -5.65 -4.99 -4.61
C HIS A 146 -5.29 -4.98 -3.12
N ASP A 147 -5.90 -5.84 -2.32
CA ASP A 147 -5.72 -5.85 -0.87
C ASP A 147 -4.32 -6.33 -0.46
N HIS A 148 -3.76 -7.26 -1.22
CA HIS A 148 -2.38 -7.70 -1.08
C HIS A 148 -1.39 -6.53 -1.30
N ILE A 149 -1.52 -5.79 -2.39
CA ILE A 149 -0.67 -4.62 -2.67
C ILE A 149 -0.84 -3.54 -1.60
N ARG A 150 -2.07 -3.30 -1.13
CA ARG A 150 -2.30 -2.34 -0.02
C ARG A 150 -1.62 -2.78 1.25
N PHE A 151 -1.60 -4.07 1.54
CA PHE A 151 -0.90 -4.63 2.68
C PHE A 151 0.61 -4.43 2.55
N GLU A 152 1.21 -4.71 1.41
CA GLU A 152 2.65 -4.53 1.22
C GLU A 152 3.06 -3.06 1.33
N GLU A 153 2.35 -2.19 0.61
CA GLU A 153 2.58 -0.75 0.64
C GLU A 153 2.44 -0.16 2.05
N ARG A 154 1.39 -0.50 2.79
CA ARG A 154 1.08 0.16 4.08
C ARG A 154 1.67 -0.52 5.30
N VAL A 155 2.07 -1.79 5.19
CA VAL A 155 2.56 -2.56 6.34
C VAL A 155 4.02 -2.92 6.13
N ILE A 156 4.35 -3.55 5.01
CA ILE A 156 5.71 -4.01 4.76
C ILE A 156 6.63 -2.83 4.47
N PHE A 157 6.26 -1.96 3.52
CA PHE A 157 7.14 -0.87 3.08
C PHE A 157 7.28 0.19 4.17
N GLU A 158 6.18 0.57 4.82
CA GLU A 158 6.21 1.49 5.98
C GLU A 158 6.99 0.90 7.15
N GLY A 159 6.81 -0.38 7.43
CA GLY A 159 7.56 -1.07 8.49
C GLY A 159 9.06 -1.12 8.21
N LEU A 160 9.48 -1.44 6.99
CA LEU A 160 10.88 -1.43 6.58
C LEU A 160 11.50 -0.03 6.65
N GLN A 161 10.80 1.00 6.17
CA GLN A 161 11.25 2.38 6.26
C GLN A 161 11.41 2.87 7.70
N THR A 162 10.60 2.34 8.62
CA THR A 162 10.67 2.68 10.04
C THR A 162 11.78 1.91 10.74
N ALA A 163 12.00 0.64 10.37
CA ALA A 163 12.93 -0.26 11.05
C ALA A 163 14.39 -0.10 10.59
N LEU A 164 14.62 0.19 9.31
CA LEU A 164 15.95 0.22 8.72
C LEU A 164 16.56 1.64 8.77
N SER A 165 17.87 1.69 8.98
CA SER A 165 18.65 2.91 8.78
C SER A 165 18.76 3.28 7.30
N GLU A 166 19.10 4.53 7.01
CA GLU A 166 19.34 5.01 5.65
C GLU A 166 20.36 4.14 4.89
N ALA A 167 21.45 3.73 5.55
CA ALA A 167 22.48 2.90 4.93
C ALA A 167 21.95 1.49 4.54
N GLU A 168 21.08 0.92 5.39
CA GLU A 168 20.44 -0.37 5.14
C GLU A 168 19.40 -0.26 4.02
N LEU A 169 18.59 0.81 3.99
CA LEU A 169 17.64 1.08 2.91
C LEU A 169 18.36 1.27 1.57
N GLN A 170 19.48 1.99 1.54
CA GLN A 170 20.29 2.12 0.33
C GLN A 170 20.90 0.77 -0.10
N ALA A 171 21.32 -0.08 0.84
CA ALA A 171 21.81 -1.42 0.53
C ALA A 171 20.71 -2.32 -0.03
N LEU A 172 19.50 -2.26 0.53
CA LEU A 172 18.31 -2.92 -0.01
C LEU A 172 18.03 -2.46 -1.45
N GLY A 173 18.01 -1.14 -1.69
CA GLY A 173 17.78 -0.57 -3.01
C GLY A 173 18.80 -1.06 -4.05
N ARG A 174 20.09 -1.15 -3.68
CA ARG A 174 21.11 -1.71 -4.58
C ARG A 174 20.87 -3.17 -4.93
N ARG A 175 20.43 -4.00 -3.96
CA ARG A 175 20.10 -5.42 -4.20
C ARG A 175 18.91 -5.56 -5.14
N LEU A 176 17.85 -4.77 -4.93
CA LEU A 176 16.66 -4.75 -5.78
C LEU A 176 16.99 -4.30 -7.21
N GLN A 177 17.76 -3.22 -7.36
CA GLN A 177 18.20 -2.73 -8.67
C GLN A 177 19.06 -3.76 -9.42
N ALA A 178 19.97 -4.45 -8.72
CA ALA A 178 20.81 -5.47 -9.32
C ALA A 178 19.98 -6.64 -9.87
N ALA A 179 18.97 -7.10 -9.12
CA ALA A 179 18.06 -8.15 -9.57
C ALA A 179 17.27 -7.73 -10.83
N ARG A 180 16.77 -6.48 -10.86
CA ARG A 180 16.06 -5.93 -12.02
C ARG A 180 16.94 -5.84 -13.27
N THR A 181 18.18 -5.38 -13.13
CA THR A 181 19.10 -5.27 -14.26
C THR A 181 19.46 -6.65 -14.83
N GLN A 182 19.64 -7.65 -13.96
CA GLN A 182 19.92 -9.03 -14.40
C GLN A 182 18.74 -9.63 -15.18
N ARG A 183 17.50 -9.26 -14.83
CA ARG A 183 16.30 -9.66 -15.56
C ARG A 183 16.22 -9.06 -16.97
N SER A 184 16.56 -7.78 -17.14
CA SER A 184 16.49 -7.09 -18.44
C SER A 184 17.64 -7.43 -19.40
N ALA A 185 18.61 -8.24 -18.97
CA ALA A 185 19.78 -8.61 -19.76
C ALA A 185 19.62 -9.90 -20.58
N PHE A 186 18.43 -10.52 -20.53
CA PHE A 186 18.05 -11.73 -21.27
C PHE A 186 16.79 -11.48 -22.09
#